data_AF-A0A482W959-F1
#
_entry.id   AF-A0A482W959-F1
#
_cell.length_a   1.000
_cell.length_b   1.000
_cell.length_c   1.000
_cell.angle_alpha   90.00
_cell.angle_beta   90.00
_cell.angle_gamma   90.00
#
_symmetry.space_group_name_H-M   'P 1'
#
loop_
_entity.id
_entity.type
_entity.pdbx_description
1 polymer ?
#
loop_
_entity_poly.entity_id
_entity_poly.type
_entity_poly.pdbx_seq_one_letter_code
_entity_poly.pdbx_strand_id
1 'polypeptide(L)' 'MLKKTLNVKQNVDIAKFSKLVPYLKNKCVGYRPKKSKVLTKIETEKFIEKASDKSFLLMKVI' A
#
# COMPACT_ATOMS: atom_id res chain seq x y z
N MET A 1 -4.56 -3.98 2.40
CA MET A 1 -4.62 -4.42 0.98
C MET A 1 -5.71 -5.46 0.73
N LEU A 2 -5.76 -6.57 1.48
CA LEU A 2 -6.68 -7.70 1.24
C LEU A 2 -8.16 -7.29 1.04
N LYS A 3 -8.72 -6.46 1.94
CA LYS A 3 -10.12 -5.96 1.83
C LYS A 3 -10.41 -5.28 0.49
N LYS A 4 -9.49 -4.42 0.03
CA LYS A 4 -9.65 -3.67 -1.22
C LYS A 4 -9.50 -4.58 -2.44
N THR A 5 -8.57 -5.54 -2.38
CA THR A 5 -8.38 -6.53 -3.45
C THR A 5 -9.59 -7.44 -3.63
N LEU A 6 -10.14 -7.97 -2.54
CA LEU A 6 -11.33 -8.83 -2.58
C LEU A 6 -12.55 -8.10 -3.14
N ASN A 7 -12.72 -6.83 -2.76
CA ASN A 7 -13.81 -6.01 -3.29
C ASN A 7 -13.62 -5.73 -4.80
N VAL A 8 -12.46 -5.19 -5.20
CA VAL A 8 -12.26 -4.74 -6.59
C VAL A 8 -12.11 -5.90 -7.57
N LYS A 9 -11.40 -6.97 -7.21
CA LYS A 9 -11.07 -8.06 -8.15
C LYS A 9 -12.04 -9.23 -8.10
N GLN A 10 -12.71 -9.45 -6.97
CA GLN A 10 -13.58 -10.61 -6.76
C GLN A 10 -15.01 -10.21 -6.38
N ASN A 11 -15.31 -8.91 -6.25
CA ASN A 11 -16.61 -8.40 -5.81
C ASN A 11 -17.08 -9.00 -4.49
N VAL A 12 -16.14 -9.33 -3.59
CA VAL A 12 -16.43 -9.90 -2.27
C VAL A 12 -16.28 -8.83 -1.20
N ASP A 13 -17.40 -8.52 -0.54
CA ASP A 13 -17.38 -7.67 0.64
C ASP A 13 -17.07 -8.48 1.91
N ILE A 14 -15.80 -8.41 2.34
CA ILE A 14 -15.35 -9.11 3.54
C ILE A 14 -16.01 -8.60 4.83
N ALA A 15 -16.61 -7.40 4.82
CA ALA A 15 -17.29 -6.85 6.00
C ALA A 15 -18.52 -7.67 6.40
N LYS A 16 -19.11 -8.42 5.47
CA LYS A 16 -20.25 -9.33 5.73
C LYS A 16 -19.87 -10.55 6.57
N PHE A 17 -18.58 -10.86 6.72
CA PHE A 17 -18.11 -12.05 7.44
C PHE A 17 -17.64 -11.69 8.86
N SER A 18 -18.60 -11.57 9.78
CA SER A 18 -18.38 -11.15 11.16
C SER A 18 -17.43 -12.05 11.97
N LYS A 19 -17.31 -13.35 11.62
CA LYS A 19 -16.37 -14.29 12.26
C LYS A 19 -14.99 -14.31 11.61
N LEU A 20 -14.92 -14.09 10.29
CA LEU A 20 -13.69 -14.17 9.51
C LEU A 20 -12.79 -12.96 9.77
N VAL A 21 -13.35 -11.76 9.89
CA VAL A 21 -12.57 -10.53 10.12
C VAL A 21 -11.81 -10.60 11.45
N PRO A 22 -12.43 -10.95 12.61
CA PRO A 22 -11.70 -11.15 13.86
C PRO A 22 -10.65 -12.26 13.78
N TYR A 23 -10.97 -13.39 13.13
CA TYR A 23 -10.02 -14.49 12.95
C TYR A 23 -8.74 -14.04 12.22
N LEU A 24 -8.89 -13.32 11.11
CA LEU A 24 -7.76 -12.81 10.34
C LEU A 24 -6.94 -11.77 11.14
N LYS A 25 -7.61 -10.92 11.92
CA LYS A 25 -6.91 -9.96 12.81
C LYS A 25 -6.10 -10.67 13.89
N ASN A 26 -6.66 -11.70 14.51
CA ASN A 26 -5.97 -12.51 15.52
C ASN A 26 -4.75 -13.24 14.94
N LYS A 27 -4.84 -13.72 13.70
CA LYS A 27 -3.68 -14.29 12.98
C LYS A 27 -2.59 -13.28 12.66
N CYS A 28 -2.92 -11.98 12.63
CA CYS A 28 -1.96 -10.89 12.42
C CYS A 28 -1.45 -10.25 13.72
N VAL A 29 -1.75 -10.82 14.90
CA VAL A 29 -1.21 -10.30 16.16
C VAL A 29 0.32 -10.49 16.16
N GLY A 30 1.06 -9.40 16.40
CA GLY A 30 2.52 -9.37 16.28
C GLY A 30 3.05 -9.15 14.87
N TYR A 31 2.19 -9.15 13.84
CA TYR A 31 2.59 -8.78 12.49
C TYR A 31 2.94 -7.29 12.46
N ARG A 32 4.25 -7.00 12.38
CA ARG A 32 4.72 -5.65 12.10
C ARG A 32 4.66 -5.47 10.57
N PRO A 33 3.76 -4.66 10.03
CA PRO A 33 3.73 -4.42 8.60
C PRO A 33 5.12 -3.94 8.19
N LYS A 34 5.69 -4.57 7.15
CA LYS A 34 6.88 -4.05 6.49
C LYS A 34 6.46 -2.71 5.91
N LYS A 35 6.69 -1.62 6.64
CA LYS A 35 6.54 -0.28 6.08
C LYS A 35 7.42 -0.28 4.85
N SER A 36 6.85 0.09 3.71
CA SER A 36 7.67 0.39 2.55
C SER A 36 8.67 1.45 3.01
N LYS A 37 9.95 1.28 2.67
CA LYS A 37 10.94 2.28 3.02
C LYS A 37 10.45 3.61 2.46
N VAL A 38 10.25 4.58 3.33
CA VAL A 38 9.92 5.95 2.92
C VAL A 38 11.23 6.54 2.43
N LEU A 39 11.20 7.24 1.30
CA LEU A 39 12.37 7.94 0.79
C LEU A 39 12.81 8.98 1.82
N THR A 40 14.10 8.99 2.12
CA THR A 40 14.73 10.10 2.84
C THR A 40 14.74 11.35 1.96
N LYS A 41 14.97 12.54 2.56
CA LYS A 41 15.06 13.80 1.81
C LYS A 41 16.04 13.71 0.63
N ILE A 42 17.23 13.12 0.86
CA ILE A 42 18.28 12.94 -0.15
C ILE A 42 17.81 12.02 -1.29
N GLU A 43 17.11 10.93 -0.95
CA GLU A 43 16.58 10.01 -1.95
C GLU A 43 15.44 10.64 -2.76
N THR A 44 14.62 11.50 -2.13
CA THR A 44 13.58 12.28 -2.80
C THR A 44 14.19 13.31 -3.75
N GLU A 45 15.17 14.10 -3.32
CA GLU A 45 15.88 15.06 -4.17
C GLU A 45 16.52 14.37 -5.37
N LYS A 46 17.22 13.24 -5.13
CA LYS A 46 17.79 12.41 -6.19
C LYS A 46 16.73 11.88 -7.16
N PHE A 47 15.53 11.54 -6.69
CA PHE A 47 14.43 11.12 -7.55
C PHE A 47 13.91 12.27 -8.41
N ILE A 48 13.69 13.45 -7.83
CA ILE A 48 13.24 14.63 -8.57
C ILE A 48 14.26 15.03 -9.65
N GLU A 49 15.56 14.98 -9.35
CA GLU A 49 16.61 15.34 -10.31
C GLU A 49 16.84 14.28 -11.39
N LYS A 50 16.95 13.00 -11.00
CA LYS A 50 17.48 11.95 -11.89
C LYS A 50 16.42 11.07 -12.56
N ALA A 51 15.19 11.01 -12.04
CA ALA A 51 14.16 10.20 -12.67
C ALA A 51 13.75 10.79 -14.03
N SER A 52 13.37 9.94 -14.98
CA SER A 52 12.95 10.41 -16.32
C SER A 52 11.59 11.10 -16.27
N ASP A 53 11.50 12.32 -16.81
CA ASP A 53 10.24 13.06 -16.88
C ASP A 53 9.20 12.35 -17.76
N LYS A 54 9.64 11.69 -18.85
CA LYS A 54 8.72 10.94 -19.72
C LYS A 54 7.86 9.91 -18.97
N SER A 55 8.43 9.33 -17.90
CA SER A 55 7.76 8.28 -17.12
C SER A 55 7.21 8.79 -15.78
N PHE A 56 7.81 9.82 -15.20
CA PHE A 56 7.56 10.22 -13.81
C PHE A 56 7.21 11.70 -13.62
N LEU A 57 7.02 12.50 -14.69
CA LEU A 57 6.74 13.94 -14.57
C LEU A 57 5.58 14.24 -13.61
N LEU A 58 4.47 13.54 -13.75
CA LEU A 58 3.31 13.71 -12.87
C LEU A 58 3.63 13.40 -11.40
N MET A 59 4.56 12.50 -11.13
CA MET A 59 4.94 12.11 -9.77
C MET A 59 5.94 13.11 -9.15
N LYS A 60 6.61 13.94 -9.96
CA LYS A 60 7.54 14.99 -9.49
C LYS A 60 6.85 16.33 -9.16
N VAL A 61 5.68 16.59 -9.75
CA VAL A 61 5.01 17.92 -9.75
C VAL A 61 3.86 18.02 -8.73
N ILE A 62 3.67 17.00 -7.88
CA ILE A 62 2.65 16.98 -6.81
C ILE A 62 3.22 17.51 -5.50
#